data_AF-A0A9E0Y5V5-F1
#
_entry.id   AF-A0A9E0Y5V5-F1
#
_cell.length_a   1.000
_cell.length_b   1.000
_cell.length_c   1.000
_cell.angle_alpha   90.00
_cell.angle_beta   90.00
_cell.angle_gamma   90.00
#
_symmetry.space_group_name_H-M   'P 1'
#
loop_
_entity.id
_entity.type
_entity.pdbx_description
1 polymer ?
#
loop_
_entity_poly.entity_id
_entity_poly.type
_entity_poly.pdbx_seq_one_letter_code
_entity_poly.pdbx_strand_id
1 'polypeptide(L)'
;MGWSIGYDDNWNRDIGYGVPAVCDKPGCTTKIDRGLAYVCGSDPYGGQNGCGLYFCAEHLDFKDLKNNRTIRLPGEDEITVQLCSKCCNGKPPYEPKPDIAEWIEWKLTDESWSVWREENPEEVKKLSEDLQKEKSD
;
A
#
# COMPACT_ATOMS: atom_id res chain seq x y z
N MET A 1 -9.67 -0.35 -18.63
CA MET A 1 -9.99 0.41 -17.41
C MET A 1 -8.77 0.34 -16.51
N GLY A 2 -8.06 1.46 -16.30
CA GLY A 2 -6.85 1.49 -15.50
C GLY A 2 -7.20 1.71 -14.03
N TRP A 3 -6.64 0.91 -13.13
CA TRP A 3 -6.83 1.06 -11.68
C TRP A 3 -5.81 2.08 -11.14
N SER A 4 -5.89 3.31 -11.66
CA SER A 4 -4.89 4.36 -11.37
C SER A 4 -5.00 4.84 -9.93
N ILE A 5 -6.22 5.13 -9.46
CA ILE A 5 -6.49 5.58 -8.09
C ILE A 5 -7.81 4.92 -7.63
N GLY A 6 -7.78 4.33 -6.44
CA GLY A 6 -8.91 3.83 -5.68
C GLY A 6 -8.70 4.14 -4.20
N TYR A 7 -9.66 3.78 -3.35
CA TYR A 7 -9.60 4.03 -1.91
C TYR A 7 -9.79 2.72 -1.15
N ASP A 8 -8.95 2.48 -0.14
CA ASP A 8 -9.04 1.33 0.75
C ASP A 8 -9.64 1.75 2.08
N ASP A 9 -10.89 1.34 2.34
CA ASP A 9 -11.58 1.61 3.61
C ASP A 9 -10.95 0.87 4.80
N ASN A 10 -10.22 -0.23 4.58
CA ASN A 10 -9.59 -0.98 5.67
C ASN A 10 -8.43 -0.20 6.31
N TRP A 11 -7.67 0.51 5.46
CA TRP A 11 -6.50 1.28 5.87
C TRP A 11 -6.71 2.80 5.78
N ASN A 12 -7.89 3.23 5.31
CA ASN A 12 -8.27 4.63 5.07
C ASN A 12 -7.22 5.38 4.25
N ARG A 13 -6.85 4.83 3.09
CA ARG A 13 -5.81 5.42 2.23
C ARG A 13 -6.05 5.18 0.75
N ASP A 14 -5.48 6.06 -0.07
CA ASP A 14 -5.51 5.91 -1.52
C ASP A 14 -4.64 4.72 -1.96
N ILE A 15 -5.10 3.97 -2.95
CA ILE A 15 -4.43 2.80 -3.53
C ILE A 15 -4.48 2.83 -5.06
N GLY A 16 -3.63 2.07 -5.73
CA GLY A 16 -3.59 1.98 -7.19
C GLY A 16 -2.21 2.29 -7.78
N TYR A 17 -2.09 2.07 -9.09
CA TYR A 17 -0.82 2.21 -9.82
C TYR A 17 -0.34 3.67 -9.93
N GLY A 18 -1.24 4.63 -9.75
CA GLY A 18 -0.95 6.06 -9.75
C GLY A 18 -0.68 6.64 -8.37
N VAL A 19 -0.69 5.82 -7.31
CA VAL A 19 -0.47 6.28 -5.93
C VAL A 19 0.96 5.91 -5.50
N PRO A 20 1.93 6.84 -5.61
CA PRO A 20 3.30 6.59 -5.19
C PRO A 20 3.36 6.44 -3.66
N ALA A 21 4.16 5.50 -3.20
CA ALA A 21 4.30 5.16 -1.79
C ALA A 21 5.71 4.65 -1.48
N VAL A 22 5.93 4.34 -0.20
CA VAL A 22 7.11 3.65 0.29
C VAL A 22 6.67 2.30 0.84
N CYS A 23 7.53 1.29 0.71
CA CYS A 23 7.29 -0.03 1.29
C CYS A 23 6.89 0.06 2.78
N ASP A 24 5.77 -0.55 3.16
CA ASP A 24 5.19 -0.53 4.51
C ASP A 24 6.05 -1.30 5.55
N LYS A 25 7.14 -1.97 5.12
CA LYS A 25 8.09 -2.60 6.03
C LYS A 25 8.82 -1.55 6.87
N PRO A 26 8.83 -1.65 8.21
CA PRO A 26 9.61 -0.75 9.07
C PRO A 26 11.10 -0.73 8.66
N GLY A 27 11.66 0.47 8.51
CA GLY A 27 13.05 0.69 8.11
C GLY A 27 13.36 0.58 6.61
N CYS A 28 12.41 0.18 5.77
CA CYS A 28 12.59 0.18 4.31
C CYS A 28 12.18 1.53 3.70
N THR A 29 12.98 2.08 2.79
CA THR A 29 12.69 3.36 2.10
C THR A 29 12.48 3.20 0.60
N THR A 30 12.35 1.96 0.13
CA THR A 30 12.14 1.66 -1.28
C THR A 30 10.82 2.27 -1.77
N LYS A 31 10.93 3.12 -2.79
CA LYS A 31 9.79 3.72 -3.49
C LYS A 31 9.07 2.65 -4.31
N ILE A 32 7.75 2.65 -4.20
CA ILE A 32 6.83 1.73 -4.88
C ILE A 32 5.57 2.51 -5.29
N ASP A 33 4.61 1.83 -5.91
CA ASP A 33 3.22 2.28 -5.99
C ASP A 33 2.32 1.36 -5.15
N ARG A 34 1.08 1.79 -4.90
CA ARG A 34 0.07 0.96 -4.22
C ARG A 34 -0.72 0.09 -5.19
N GLY A 35 -0.07 -0.40 -6.25
CA GLY A 35 -0.62 -1.34 -7.20
C GLY A 35 -0.50 -2.80 -6.77
N LEU A 36 -1.08 -3.70 -7.57
CA LEU A 36 -1.14 -5.13 -7.27
C LEU A 36 0.23 -5.81 -7.26
N ALA A 37 1.23 -5.25 -7.93
CA ALA A 37 2.59 -5.77 -7.91
C ALA A 37 3.22 -5.75 -6.50
N TYR A 38 2.72 -4.87 -5.62
CA TYR A 38 3.27 -4.66 -4.28
C TYR A 38 2.32 -5.07 -3.15
N VAL A 39 1.06 -5.43 -3.45
CA VAL A 39 0.06 -5.74 -2.42
C VAL A 39 0.34 -7.08 -1.74
N CYS A 40 0.34 -7.11 -0.41
CA CYS A 40 0.32 -8.35 0.37
C CYS A 40 -1.06 -8.98 0.24
N GLY A 41 -1.13 -10.14 -0.42
CA GLY A 41 -2.35 -10.91 -0.67
C GLY A 41 -2.63 -11.20 -2.15
N SER A 42 -1.87 -10.60 -3.07
CA SER A 42 -2.05 -10.69 -4.54
C SER A 42 -3.39 -10.16 -5.08
N ASP A 43 -4.28 -9.69 -4.22
CA ASP A 43 -5.59 -9.13 -4.56
C ASP A 43 -5.74 -7.71 -3.98
N PRO A 44 -6.63 -6.87 -4.55
CA PRO A 44 -7.08 -5.63 -3.92
C PRO A 44 -7.46 -5.86 -2.46
N TYR A 45 -7.11 -4.92 -1.58
CA TYR A 45 -7.40 -4.97 -0.14
C TYR A 45 -6.76 -6.17 0.60
N GLY A 46 -5.88 -6.93 -0.06
CA GLY A 46 -5.19 -8.09 0.51
C GLY A 46 -5.90 -9.43 0.36
N GLY A 47 -7.06 -9.47 -0.31
CA GLY A 47 -7.81 -10.69 -0.53
C GLY A 47 -8.09 -11.46 0.77
N GLN A 48 -8.03 -12.79 0.70
CA GLN A 48 -8.34 -13.65 1.85
C GLN A 48 -7.13 -13.96 2.75
N ASN A 49 -5.91 -13.79 2.24
CA ASN A 49 -4.68 -14.29 2.88
C ASN A 49 -3.69 -13.19 3.26
N GLY A 50 -3.82 -12.02 2.63
CA GLY A 50 -2.94 -10.89 2.85
C GLY A 50 -3.53 -9.85 3.78
N CYS A 51 -2.72 -8.84 4.08
CA CYS A 51 -3.14 -7.73 4.94
C CYS A 51 -3.52 -6.47 4.16
N GLY A 52 -3.36 -6.44 2.84
CA GLY A 52 -3.68 -5.26 2.02
C GLY A 52 -2.65 -4.13 2.11
N LEU A 53 -1.53 -4.35 2.82
CA LEU A 53 -0.39 -3.43 2.85
C LEU A 53 0.54 -3.63 1.64
N TYR A 54 1.37 -2.63 1.33
CA TYR A 54 2.21 -2.60 0.13
C TYR A 54 3.69 -2.74 0.47
N PHE A 55 4.36 -3.69 -0.17
CA PHE A 55 5.75 -4.03 0.09
C PHE A 55 6.53 -4.17 -1.21
N CYS A 56 7.81 -3.76 -1.18
CA CYS A 56 8.70 -4.00 -2.32
C CYS A 56 8.93 -5.52 -2.50
N ALA A 57 9.43 -5.91 -3.68
CA ALA A 57 9.68 -7.31 -4.03
C ALA A 57 10.62 -8.04 -3.05
N GLU A 58 11.51 -7.33 -2.35
CA GLU A 58 12.40 -7.91 -1.33
C GLU A 58 11.67 -8.28 -0.02
N HIS A 59 10.50 -7.70 0.22
CA HIS A 59 9.69 -7.89 1.42
C HIS A 59 8.40 -8.68 1.16
N LEU A 60 8.23 -9.17 -0.07
CA LEU A 60 7.18 -10.10 -0.47
C LEU A 60 7.78 -11.48 -0.70
N ASP A 61 7.22 -12.47 -0.02
CA ASP A 61 7.52 -13.88 -0.23
C ASP A 61 6.33 -14.57 -0.89
N PHE A 62 6.58 -15.58 -1.71
CA PHE A 62 5.51 -16.42 -2.26
C PHE A 62 5.17 -17.54 -1.29
N LYS A 63 3.89 -17.70 -0.97
CA LYS A 63 3.38 -18.79 -0.16
C LYS A 63 2.49 -19.69 -1.01
N ASP A 64 2.83 -20.97 -1.04
CA ASP A 64 2.00 -22.03 -1.59
C ASP A 64 0.90 -22.34 -0.56
N LEU A 65 -0.34 -21.97 -0.88
CA LEU A 65 -1.49 -22.17 -0.01
C LEU A 65 -1.88 -23.65 0.11
N LYS A 66 -1.61 -24.46 -0.91
CA LYS A 66 -1.96 -25.88 -0.94
C LYS A 66 -1.09 -26.68 0.02
N ASN A 67 0.21 -26.40 0.03
CA ASN A 67 1.18 -27.12 0.86
C ASN A 67 1.67 -26.33 2.09
N ASN A 68 1.10 -25.14 2.33
CA ASN A 68 1.44 -24.23 3.44
C ASN A 68 2.96 -24.01 3.61
N ARG A 69 3.65 -23.79 2.49
CA ARG A 69 5.11 -23.60 2.47
C ARG A 69 5.48 -22.30 1.75
N THR A 70 6.54 -21.64 2.21
CA THR A 70 7.14 -20.53 1.49
C THR A 70 7.99 -21.08 0.35
N ILE A 71 7.80 -20.54 -0.86
CA ILE A 71 8.49 -20.96 -2.08
C ILE A 71 9.19 -19.76 -2.71
N ARG A 72 10.21 -20.02 -3.53
CA ARG A 72 10.94 -18.94 -4.23
C ARG A 72 10.33 -18.59 -5.58
N LEU A 73 9.74 -19.56 -6.26
CA LEU A 73 9.13 -19.39 -7.58
C LEU A 73 7.85 -20.22 -7.63
N PRO A 74 6.75 -19.67 -8.17
CA PRO A 74 5.52 -20.42 -8.35
C PRO A 74 5.71 -21.55 -9.38
N GLY A 75 5.26 -22.76 -9.02
CA GLY A 75 5.04 -23.82 -10.02
C GLY A 75 3.75 -23.58 -10.81
N GLU A 76 3.63 -24.17 -12.01
CA GLU A 76 2.44 -24.00 -12.88
C GLU A 76 1.12 -24.45 -12.23
N ASP A 77 1.18 -25.39 -11.30
CA ASP A 77 0.00 -25.98 -10.60
C ASP A 77 -0.17 -25.51 -9.14
N GLU A 78 0.60 -24.50 -8.69
CA GLU A 78 0.56 -24.02 -7.30
C GLU A 78 -0.35 -22.80 -7.14
N ILE A 79 -1.22 -22.82 -6.13
CA ILE A 79 -1.98 -21.63 -5.72
C ILE A 79 -1.04 -20.79 -4.86
N THR A 80 -0.35 -19.85 -5.50
CA THR A 80 0.66 -19.02 -4.86
C THR A 80 0.15 -17.62 -4.62
N VAL A 81 0.32 -17.13 -3.40
CA VAL A 81 0.02 -15.73 -3.03
C VAL A 81 1.28 -15.03 -2.55
N GLN A 82 1.44 -13.77 -2.91
CA GLN A 82 2.54 -12.94 -2.42
C GLN A 82 2.14 -12.36 -1.06
N LEU A 83 2.93 -12.62 -0.03
CA LEU A 83 2.63 -12.22 1.34
C LEU A 83 3.83 -11.55 1.97
N CYS A 84 3.58 -10.60 2.87
CA CYS A 84 4.62 -10.08 3.72
C CYS A 84 5.04 -11.12 4.76
N SER A 85 6.25 -10.95 5.29
CA SER A 85 6.79 -11.78 6.37
C SER A 85 5.86 -11.97 7.58
N LYS A 86 5.00 -11.00 7.92
CA LYS A 86 4.03 -11.16 9.03
C LYS A 86 2.90 -12.11 8.66
N CYS A 87 2.27 -11.91 7.50
CA CYS A 87 1.20 -12.77 7.00
C CYS A 87 1.69 -14.20 6.74
N CYS A 88 2.91 -14.38 6.20
CA CYS A 88 3.53 -15.71 6.06
C CYS A 88 3.58 -16.47 7.39
N ASN A 89 3.86 -15.75 8.48
CA ASN A 89 4.02 -16.27 9.84
C ASN A 89 2.74 -16.19 10.69
N GLY A 90 1.59 -15.79 10.13
CA GLY A 90 0.33 -15.61 10.88
C GLY A 90 0.40 -14.55 11.98
N LYS A 91 1.29 -13.56 11.85
CA LYS A 91 1.43 -12.44 12.80
C LYS A 91 0.55 -11.26 12.38
N PRO A 92 0.18 -10.37 13.32
CA PRO A 92 -0.51 -9.13 12.99
C PRO A 92 0.24 -8.31 11.93
N PRO A 93 -0.48 -7.58 11.05
CA PRO A 93 0.12 -6.71 10.04
C PRO A 93 1.06 -5.65 10.64
N TYR A 94 1.86 -5.04 9.77
CA TYR A 94 2.61 -3.84 10.14
C TYR A 94 1.67 -2.64 10.29
N GLU A 95 2.16 -1.57 10.93
CA GLU A 95 1.49 -0.27 10.83
C GLU A 95 1.74 0.30 9.43
N PRO A 96 0.69 0.80 8.74
CA PRO A 96 0.85 1.41 7.43
C PRO A 96 1.72 2.65 7.56
N LYS A 97 2.61 2.87 6.59
CA LYS A 97 3.35 4.12 6.52
C LYS A 97 2.46 5.26 6.02
N PRO A 98 2.75 6.50 6.45
CA PRO A 98 2.07 7.67 5.92
C PRO A 98 2.28 7.79 4.41
N ASP A 99 1.42 8.58 3.79
CA ASP A 99 1.59 9.00 2.40
C ASP A 99 2.88 9.81 2.24
N ILE A 100 3.50 9.72 1.07
CA ILE A 100 4.70 10.51 0.78
C ILE A 100 4.33 11.98 0.53
N ALA A 101 5.20 12.90 0.91
CA ALA A 101 5.01 14.34 0.69
C ALA A 101 4.56 14.70 -0.74
N GLU A 102 5.14 14.06 -1.76
CA GLU A 102 4.79 14.29 -3.17
C GLU A 102 3.31 14.00 -3.46
N TRP A 103 2.78 12.90 -2.90
CA TRP A 103 1.37 12.54 -3.05
C TRP A 103 0.47 13.52 -2.31
N ILE A 104 0.84 13.88 -1.09
CA ILE A 104 0.10 14.83 -0.25
C ILE A 104 0.03 16.19 -0.94
N GLU A 105 1.17 16.71 -1.42
CA GLU A 105 1.26 17.98 -2.13
C GLU A 105 0.38 17.96 -3.39
N TRP A 106 0.44 16.89 -4.18
CA TRP A 106 -0.40 16.74 -5.36
C TRP A 106 -1.90 16.80 -5.03
N LYS A 107 -2.36 16.05 -4.00
CA LYS A 107 -3.76 16.11 -3.54
C LYS A 107 -4.18 17.50 -3.06
N LEU A 108 -3.25 18.26 -2.47
CA LEU A 108 -3.52 19.59 -1.96
C LEU A 108 -3.53 20.68 -3.04
N THR A 109 -2.77 20.53 -4.12
CA THR A 109 -2.58 21.57 -5.14
C THR A 109 -3.29 21.32 -6.46
N ASP A 110 -3.45 20.07 -6.87
CA ASP A 110 -3.93 19.73 -8.21
C ASP A 110 -5.44 20.02 -8.38
N GLU A 111 -5.85 20.47 -9.56
CA GLU A 111 -7.25 20.81 -9.85
C GLU A 111 -8.16 19.58 -9.83
N SER A 112 -7.64 18.39 -10.16
CA SER A 112 -8.41 17.15 -10.14
C SER A 112 -8.93 16.76 -8.76
N TRP A 113 -8.31 17.30 -7.69
CA TRP A 113 -8.69 17.09 -6.30
C TRP A 113 -9.48 18.25 -5.69
N SER A 114 -9.80 19.29 -6.45
CA SER A 114 -10.55 20.47 -5.95
C SER A 114 -11.85 20.09 -5.24
N VAL A 115 -12.68 19.25 -5.87
CA VAL A 115 -13.94 18.76 -5.30
C VAL A 115 -13.71 17.98 -4.01
N TRP A 116 -12.74 17.06 -3.99
CA TRP A 116 -12.42 16.28 -2.78
C TRP A 116 -11.97 17.18 -1.63
N ARG A 117 -11.20 18.25 -1.90
CA ARG A 117 -10.77 19.21 -0.88
C ARG A 117 -11.92 20.02 -0.30
N GLU A 118 -12.88 20.40 -1.14
CA GLU A 118 -14.09 21.11 -0.70
C GLU A 118 -14.98 20.22 0.16
N GLU A 119 -15.07 18.93 -0.16
CA GLU A 119 -15.88 17.95 0.58
C GLU A 119 -15.20 17.46 1.88
N ASN A 120 -13.85 17.53 1.97
CA ASN A 120 -13.08 16.98 3.09
C ASN A 120 -12.13 18.02 3.74
N PRO A 121 -12.65 19.13 4.28
CA PRO A 121 -11.82 20.22 4.81
C PRO A 121 -10.94 19.81 6.00
N GLU A 122 -11.42 18.89 6.85
CA GLU A 122 -10.66 18.40 8.00
C GLU A 122 -9.45 17.53 7.58
N GLU A 123 -9.62 16.67 6.58
CA GLU A 123 -8.52 15.87 6.04
C GLU A 123 -7.51 16.74 5.30
N VAL A 124 -7.96 17.75 4.55
CA VAL A 124 -7.07 18.76 3.93
C VAL A 124 -6.20 19.44 4.99
N LYS A 125 -6.79 19.84 6.11
CA LYS A 125 -6.06 20.47 7.22
C LYS A 125 -5.01 19.52 7.79
N LYS A 126 -5.40 18.27 8.09
CA LYS A 126 -4.48 17.25 8.63
C LYS A 126 -3.30 16.98 7.68
N LEU A 127 -3.59 16.77 6.39
CA LEU A 127 -2.56 16.58 5.36
C LEU A 127 -1.63 17.79 5.23
N SER A 128 -2.17 19.00 5.34
CA SER A 128 -1.37 20.23 5.30
C SER A 128 -0.43 20.35 6.51
N GLU A 129 -0.88 19.94 7.70
CA GLU A 129 -0.08 19.92 8.92
C GLU A 129 1.03 18.86 8.85
N ASP A 130 0.72 17.67 8.34
CA ASP A 130 1.70 16.59 8.18
C ASP A 130 2.78 16.96 7.16
N LEU A 131 2.41 17.60 6.05
CA LEU A 131 3.38 18.12 5.07
C LEU A 131 4.30 19.21 5.66
N GLN A 132 3.79 20.05 6.57
CA GLN A 132 4.60 21.07 7.24
C GLN A 132 5.58 20.47 8.24
N LYS A 133 5.20 19.41 8.96
CA LYS A 133 6.08 18.69 9.89
C LYS A 133 7.25 18.06 9.14
N GLU A 134 7.00 17.35 8.04
CA GLU A 134 8.07 16.72 7.24
C GLU A 134 9.07 17.74 6.65
N LYS A 135 8.63 18.97 6.35
CA LYS A 135 9.51 20.03 5.85
C LYS A 135 10.32 20.74 6.95
N SER A 136 9.97 20.53 8.23
CA SER A 136 10.61 21.18 9.37
C SER A 136 11.69 20.34 10.05
N ASP A 137 11.73 19.03 9.77
CA ASP A 137 12.75 18.07 10.22
C ASP A 137 13.90 17.91 9.19
#